data_AF-A0A1X9PRH3-F1
#
_entry.id   AF-A0A1X9PRH3-F1
#
_cell.length_a   1.000
_cell.length_b   1.000
_cell.length_c   1.000
_cell.angle_alpha   90.00
_cell.angle_beta   90.00
_cell.angle_gamma   90.00
#
_symmetry.space_group_name_H-M   'P 1'
#
loop_
_entity.id
_entity.type
_entity.pdbx_description
1 polymer ?
#
loop_
_entity_poly.entity_id
_entity_poly.type
_entity_poly.pdbx_seq_one_letter_code
_entity_poly.pdbx_strand_id
1 'polypeptide(L)'
;MAGYQNIFTQVQVRGPVELGVPLPKGTLERDGEGFIGISRLLGIIGNAQIGPIYLGWTGIASLFFGFLAFEIIGLNMFASVNWDPIEFIRRLPWLTLNPPPPEQGFNLFPPLDQGGWWVMAGFFLTTSLILWWVRTYNRAKALGLGTHVAWAFASAIWLFLVLGFIRPALMGSWSEAVPFGIFTHLDWTGAFSITYGNLFYNPFHCLSIVFLYGSALLFAMHGATILAVSRYGGEREIEQITDRGTASERAALFWRWTM
;
A
#
# COMPACT_ATOMS: atom_id res chain seq x y z
N MET A 1 24.13 7.69 32.98
CA MET A 1 22.84 8.40 32.79
C MET A 1 22.40 8.14 31.36
N ALA A 2 21.22 7.55 31.14
CA ALA A 2 20.74 7.28 29.78
C ALA A 2 20.27 8.60 29.13
N GLY A 3 20.72 8.87 27.90
CA GLY A 3 20.23 10.03 27.14
C GLY A 3 18.80 9.84 26.63
N TYR A 4 18.12 10.93 26.31
CA TYR A 4 16.82 10.86 25.62
C TYR A 4 16.99 10.29 24.20
N GLN A 5 16.14 9.33 23.83
CA GLN A 5 16.26 8.55 22.58
C GLN A 5 15.40 9.08 21.42
N ASN A 6 14.58 10.12 21.66
CA ASN A 6 13.72 10.73 20.66
C ASN A 6 12.74 9.76 19.95
N ILE A 7 12.28 8.72 20.68
CA ILE A 7 11.27 7.77 20.18
C ILE A 7 9.84 8.27 20.45
N PHE A 8 9.63 8.89 21.62
CA PHE A 8 8.33 9.41 22.03
C PHE A 8 8.45 10.87 22.42
N THR A 9 7.60 11.72 21.85
CA THR A 9 7.56 13.16 22.15
C THR A 9 7.21 13.39 23.61
N GLN A 10 8.16 13.96 24.38
CA GLN A 10 7.98 14.19 25.83
C GLN A 10 6.98 15.31 26.12
N VAL A 11 6.99 16.35 25.29
CA VAL A 11 6.09 17.51 25.42
C VAL A 11 5.53 17.82 24.03
N GLN A 12 4.22 17.69 23.88
CA GLN A 12 3.53 18.04 22.64
C GLN A 12 3.14 19.53 22.67
N VAL A 13 3.39 20.22 21.56
CA VAL A 13 2.94 21.59 21.34
C VAL A 13 1.85 21.62 20.28
N ARG A 14 0.99 22.64 20.31
CA ARG A 14 -0.12 22.78 19.36
C ARG A 14 -0.20 24.22 18.85
N GLY A 15 -0.25 24.35 17.53
CA GLY A 15 -0.60 25.58 16.83
C GLY A 15 -2.02 25.53 16.24
N PRO A 16 -2.38 26.56 15.45
CA PRO A 16 -3.54 26.50 14.57
C PRO A 16 -3.47 25.32 13.60
N VAL A 17 -4.63 24.90 13.11
CA VAL A 17 -4.74 23.82 12.10
C VAL A 17 -4.04 24.24 10.80
N GLU A 18 -3.28 23.32 10.22
CA GLU A 18 -2.63 23.53 8.92
C GLU A 18 -3.53 23.03 7.78
N LEU A 19 -3.94 23.92 6.88
CA LEU A 19 -4.78 23.58 5.71
C LEU A 19 -3.97 23.10 4.49
N GLY A 20 -2.64 23.10 4.62
CA GLY A 20 -1.69 22.73 3.57
C GLY A 20 -1.44 23.83 2.53
N VAL A 21 -0.45 23.59 1.68
CA VAL A 21 -0.05 24.52 0.60
C VAL A 21 -1.23 24.76 -0.36
N PRO A 22 -1.47 26.01 -0.81
CA PRO A 22 -2.51 26.32 -1.80
C PRO A 22 -2.34 25.52 -3.09
N LEU A 23 -3.45 25.07 -3.66
CA LEU A 23 -3.46 24.34 -4.92
C LEU A 23 -3.67 25.29 -6.12
N PRO A 24 -3.23 24.90 -7.34
CA PRO A 24 -3.45 25.69 -8.54
C PRO A 24 -4.93 26.00 -8.80
N LYS A 25 -5.24 27.14 -9.42
CA LYS A 25 -6.60 27.52 -9.80
C LYS A 25 -7.27 26.41 -10.64
N GLY A 26 -8.52 26.09 -10.33
CA GLY A 26 -9.30 25.05 -11.02
C GLY A 26 -9.20 23.66 -10.38
N THR A 27 -8.37 23.46 -9.35
CA THR A 27 -8.47 22.27 -8.50
C THR A 27 -9.64 22.39 -7.55
N LEU A 28 -10.32 21.27 -7.29
CA LEU A 28 -11.28 21.18 -6.19
C LEU A 28 -10.60 21.54 -4.87
N GLU A 29 -11.36 22.14 -3.95
CA GLU A 29 -10.86 22.43 -2.61
C GLU A 29 -10.60 21.14 -1.83
N ARG A 30 -9.78 21.22 -0.77
CA ARG A 30 -9.66 20.11 0.17
C ARG A 30 -10.94 20.08 1.01
N ASP A 31 -11.45 18.89 1.32
CA ASP A 31 -12.56 18.76 2.25
C ASP A 31 -12.05 19.10 3.65
N GLY A 32 -12.29 20.36 4.04
CA GLY A 32 -11.51 21.06 5.05
C GLY A 32 -12.14 21.15 6.43
N GLU A 33 -13.46 21.24 6.57
CA GLU A 33 -14.06 21.56 7.88
C GLU A 33 -14.63 20.34 8.61
N GLY A 34 -15.07 19.30 7.89
CA GLY A 34 -15.70 18.11 8.50
C GLY A 34 -14.74 16.97 8.89
N PHE A 35 -13.47 17.03 8.46
CA PHE A 35 -12.52 15.89 8.58
C PHE A 35 -11.17 16.29 9.20
N ILE A 36 -11.17 17.30 10.07
CA ILE A 36 -9.98 17.71 10.83
C ILE A 36 -10.13 17.28 12.28
N GLY A 37 -9.17 16.47 12.75
CA GLY A 37 -9.10 16.01 14.13
C GLY A 37 -7.70 16.16 14.71
N ILE A 38 -7.60 16.35 16.03
CA ILE A 38 -6.32 16.38 16.74
C ILE A 38 -6.27 15.18 17.69
N SER A 39 -5.35 14.25 17.44
CA SER A 39 -5.14 13.06 18.25
C SER A 39 -3.89 13.20 19.11
N ARG A 40 -4.08 13.32 20.42
CA ARG A 40 -2.97 13.30 21.39
C ARG A 40 -2.16 12.01 21.32
N LEU A 41 -2.82 10.88 21.03
CA LEU A 41 -2.16 9.58 20.92
C LEU A 41 -1.21 9.54 19.71
N LEU A 42 -1.64 10.03 18.54
CA LEU A 42 -0.75 10.13 17.37
C LEU A 42 0.39 11.12 17.61
N GLY A 43 0.12 12.21 18.34
CA GLY A 43 1.13 13.20 18.75
C GLY A 43 2.29 12.65 19.58
N ILE A 44 2.13 11.45 20.17
CA ILE A 44 3.21 10.79 20.94
C ILE A 44 4.32 10.30 19.99
N ILE A 45 3.97 9.91 18.76
CA ILE A 45 4.87 9.27 17.79
C ILE A 45 5.04 10.08 16.49
N GLY A 46 4.39 11.23 16.36
CA GLY A 46 4.45 12.06 15.15
C GLY A 46 3.52 13.27 15.20
N ASN A 47 2.98 13.66 14.04
CA ASN A 47 2.02 14.77 13.95
C ASN A 47 0.64 14.38 14.51
N ALA A 48 0.05 15.27 15.32
CA ALA A 48 -1.25 15.04 15.95
C ALA A 48 -2.46 15.32 15.05
N GLN A 49 -2.29 16.10 13.98
CA GLN A 49 -3.38 16.49 13.08
C GLN A 49 -3.73 15.36 12.09
N ILE A 50 -5.02 15.06 12.00
CA ILE A 50 -5.64 14.19 10.99
C ILE A 50 -6.42 15.08 10.03
N GLY A 51 -6.19 14.93 8.73
CA GLY A 51 -6.80 15.76 7.68
C GLY A 51 -6.16 17.16 7.54
N PRO A 52 -6.66 17.99 6.62
CA PRO A 52 -7.72 17.71 5.67
C PRO A 52 -7.27 16.77 4.53
N ILE A 53 -8.23 16.19 3.80
CA ILE A 53 -7.96 15.33 2.65
C ILE A 53 -8.45 15.99 1.35
N TYR A 54 -7.68 15.86 0.28
CA TYR A 54 -8.15 16.23 -1.05
C TYR A 54 -8.97 15.09 -1.64
N LEU A 55 -10.20 15.31 -2.13
CA LEU A 55 -10.98 14.26 -2.77
C LEU A 55 -11.60 14.73 -4.10
N GLY A 56 -10.77 14.76 -5.15
CA GLY A 56 -11.28 14.96 -6.51
C GLY A 56 -11.89 13.70 -7.14
N TRP A 57 -12.46 13.85 -8.34
CA TRP A 57 -13.15 12.79 -9.08
C TRP A 57 -12.38 11.46 -9.18
N THR A 58 -11.05 11.50 -9.39
CA THR A 58 -10.24 10.27 -9.43
C THR A 58 -10.19 9.54 -8.10
N GLY A 59 -10.20 10.28 -6.98
CA GLY A 59 -10.26 9.70 -5.64
C GLY A 59 -11.62 9.11 -5.33
N ILE A 60 -12.71 9.84 -5.65
CA ILE A 60 -14.09 9.35 -5.46
C ILE A 60 -14.32 8.08 -6.27
N ALA A 61 -13.95 8.09 -7.57
CA ALA A 61 -14.10 6.93 -8.43
C ALA A 61 -13.25 5.74 -7.93
N SER A 62 -12.01 5.99 -7.50
CA SER A 62 -11.16 4.94 -6.92
C SER A 62 -11.79 4.29 -5.68
N LEU A 63 -12.31 5.10 -4.75
CA LEU A 63 -12.98 4.60 -3.55
C LEU A 63 -14.27 3.84 -3.90
N PHE A 64 -15.06 4.33 -4.86
CA PHE A 64 -16.27 3.67 -5.32
C PHE A 64 -15.97 2.28 -5.91
N PHE A 65 -15.00 2.18 -6.82
CA PHE A 65 -14.59 0.90 -7.38
C PHE A 65 -13.97 -0.04 -6.33
N GLY A 66 -13.19 0.50 -5.39
CA GLY A 66 -12.63 -0.28 -4.29
C GLY A 66 -13.72 -0.84 -3.37
N PHE A 67 -14.74 -0.02 -3.07
CA PHE A 67 -15.91 -0.42 -2.30
C PHE A 67 -16.71 -1.51 -3.01
N LEU A 68 -16.97 -1.39 -4.31
CA LEU A 68 -17.63 -2.45 -5.09
C LEU A 68 -16.86 -3.77 -5.05
N ALA A 69 -15.53 -3.74 -5.21
CA ALA A 69 -14.71 -4.94 -5.12
C ALA A 69 -14.78 -5.56 -3.72
N PHE A 70 -14.69 -4.74 -2.67
CA PHE A 70 -14.80 -5.17 -1.28
C PHE A 70 -16.15 -5.84 -0.99
N GLU A 71 -17.25 -5.21 -1.39
CA GLU A 71 -18.61 -5.74 -1.21
C GLU A 71 -18.81 -7.05 -1.98
N ILE A 72 -18.34 -7.17 -3.22
CA ILE A 72 -18.44 -8.43 -3.97
C ILE A 72 -17.72 -9.56 -3.23
N ILE A 73 -16.51 -9.32 -2.75
CA ILE A 73 -15.74 -10.32 -2.00
C ILE A 73 -16.48 -10.68 -0.70
N GLY A 74 -16.85 -9.68 0.11
CA GLY A 74 -17.49 -9.87 1.40
C GLY A 74 -18.85 -10.56 1.31
N LEU A 75 -19.70 -10.16 0.37
CA LEU A 75 -21.02 -10.75 0.16
C LEU A 75 -20.93 -12.19 -0.35
N ASN A 76 -19.97 -12.51 -1.22
CA ASN A 76 -19.76 -13.90 -1.65
C ASN A 76 -19.24 -14.78 -0.50
N MET A 77 -18.34 -14.26 0.32
CA MET A 77 -17.90 -14.94 1.54
C MET A 77 -19.08 -15.17 2.50
N PHE A 78 -19.97 -14.18 2.68
CA PHE A 78 -21.13 -14.31 3.55
C PHE A 78 -22.19 -15.28 3.00
N ALA A 79 -22.41 -15.27 1.69
CA ALA A 79 -23.27 -16.24 1.02
C ALA A 79 -22.75 -17.68 1.16
N SER A 80 -21.42 -17.89 1.17
CA SER A 80 -20.82 -19.23 1.33
C SER A 80 -21.11 -19.90 2.68
N VAL A 81 -21.53 -19.12 3.68
CA VAL A 81 -21.97 -19.58 5.00
C VAL A 81 -23.47 -19.37 5.23
N ASN A 82 -24.26 -19.31 4.15
CA ASN A 82 -25.71 -19.16 4.17
C ASN A 82 -26.22 -17.93 4.94
N TRP A 83 -25.48 -16.82 4.90
CA TRP A 83 -25.85 -15.58 5.60
C TRP A 83 -25.92 -15.70 7.13
N ASP A 84 -25.26 -16.71 7.71
CA ASP A 84 -25.14 -16.87 9.16
C ASP A 84 -24.00 -15.98 9.70
N PRO A 85 -24.29 -14.93 10.48
CA PRO A 85 -23.29 -13.98 10.96
C PRO A 85 -22.29 -14.61 11.95
N ILE A 86 -22.70 -15.65 12.69
CA ILE A 86 -21.83 -16.36 13.64
C ILE A 86 -20.82 -17.19 12.84
N GLU A 87 -21.28 -17.93 11.84
CA GLU A 87 -20.40 -18.70 10.97
C GLU A 87 -19.48 -17.82 10.13
N PHE A 88 -19.97 -16.67 9.66
CA PHE A 88 -19.15 -15.70 8.93
C PHE A 88 -17.95 -15.24 9.75
N ILE A 89 -18.17 -14.82 11.01
CA ILE A 89 -17.08 -14.39 11.90
C ILE A 89 -16.17 -15.57 12.25
N ARG A 90 -16.76 -16.72 12.62
CA ARG A 90 -16.01 -17.92 13.02
C ARG A 90 -15.07 -18.42 11.93
N ARG A 91 -15.53 -18.38 10.67
CA ARG A 91 -14.80 -18.92 9.51
C ARG A 91 -14.11 -17.86 8.68
N LEU A 92 -14.19 -16.58 9.03
CA LEU A 92 -13.66 -15.46 8.22
C LEU A 92 -12.26 -15.71 7.62
N PRO A 93 -11.27 -16.27 8.36
CA PRO A 93 -9.95 -16.57 7.79
C PRO A 93 -9.95 -17.62 6.65
N TRP A 94 -10.92 -18.52 6.62
CA TRP A 94 -11.06 -19.61 5.64
C TRP A 94 -12.02 -19.30 4.49
N LEU A 95 -12.81 -18.22 4.59
CA LEU A 95 -13.74 -17.85 3.52
C LEU A 95 -12.97 -17.39 2.28
N THR A 96 -13.54 -17.63 1.12
CA THR A 96 -12.87 -17.39 -0.16
C THR A 96 -13.86 -17.01 -1.25
N LEU A 97 -13.41 -16.15 -2.17
CA LEU A 97 -14.00 -15.99 -3.49
C LEU A 97 -12.98 -16.52 -4.50
N ASN A 98 -13.31 -17.63 -5.15
CA ASN A 98 -12.42 -18.35 -6.05
C ASN A 98 -12.52 -17.84 -7.50
N PRO A 99 -11.42 -17.92 -8.28
CA PRO A 99 -11.47 -17.63 -9.70
C PRO A 99 -12.36 -18.63 -10.46
N PRO A 100 -12.76 -18.31 -11.71
CA PRO A 100 -13.41 -19.26 -12.60
C PRO A 100 -12.64 -20.58 -12.73
N PRO A 101 -13.35 -21.71 -12.85
CA PRO A 101 -12.71 -23.01 -12.97
C PRO A 101 -12.02 -23.16 -14.35
N PRO A 102 -11.07 -24.10 -14.50
CA PRO A 102 -10.27 -24.24 -15.73
C PRO A 102 -11.09 -24.42 -17.01
N GLU A 103 -12.27 -25.05 -16.93
CA GLU A 103 -13.17 -25.29 -18.07
C GLU A 103 -13.70 -23.99 -18.69
N GLN A 104 -13.73 -22.89 -17.92
CA GLN A 104 -14.10 -21.55 -18.39
C GLN A 104 -12.96 -20.84 -19.13
N GLY A 105 -11.72 -21.36 -19.09
CA GLY A 105 -10.55 -20.73 -19.68
C GLY A 105 -10.39 -19.26 -19.26
N PHE A 106 -10.00 -18.40 -20.20
CA PHE A 106 -9.90 -16.95 -20.00
C PHE A 106 -11.17 -16.20 -20.45
N ASN A 107 -12.35 -16.74 -20.12
CA ASN A 107 -13.63 -16.11 -20.42
C ASN A 107 -13.80 -14.82 -19.58
N LEU A 108 -14.01 -13.67 -20.23
CA LEU A 108 -14.22 -12.39 -19.55
C LEU A 108 -15.58 -12.27 -18.87
N PHE A 109 -16.55 -13.10 -19.27
CA PHE A 109 -17.92 -13.08 -18.75
C PHE A 109 -18.37 -14.50 -18.39
N PRO A 110 -17.72 -15.17 -17.41
CA PRO A 110 -18.19 -16.46 -16.94
C PRO A 110 -19.50 -16.29 -16.13
N PRO A 111 -20.33 -17.35 -16.01
CA PRO A 111 -21.50 -17.32 -15.15
C PRO A 111 -21.15 -16.87 -13.72
N LEU A 112 -22.05 -16.13 -13.08
CA LEU A 112 -21.79 -15.54 -11.76
C LEU A 112 -21.45 -16.59 -10.70
N ASP A 113 -22.16 -17.71 -10.72
CA ASP A 113 -21.96 -18.88 -9.84
C ASP A 113 -20.75 -19.74 -10.23
N GLN A 114 -20.08 -19.43 -11.34
CA GLN A 114 -18.88 -20.11 -11.85
C GLN A 114 -17.68 -19.16 -11.94
N GLY A 115 -17.54 -18.27 -10.96
CA GLY A 115 -16.40 -17.35 -10.84
C GLY A 115 -16.58 -15.98 -11.50
N GLY A 116 -17.76 -15.68 -12.06
CA GLY A 116 -18.08 -14.34 -12.59
C GLY A 116 -17.90 -13.23 -11.56
N TRP A 117 -18.27 -13.48 -10.30
CA TRP A 117 -18.03 -12.54 -9.20
C TRP A 117 -16.54 -12.23 -8.98
N TRP A 118 -15.66 -13.22 -9.14
CA TRP A 118 -14.22 -13.02 -8.99
C TRP A 118 -13.66 -12.12 -10.11
N VAL A 119 -14.09 -12.33 -11.36
CA VAL A 119 -13.65 -11.50 -12.49
C VAL A 119 -14.10 -10.05 -12.31
N MET A 120 -15.34 -9.83 -11.85
CA MET A 120 -15.84 -8.48 -11.56
C MET A 120 -15.11 -7.82 -10.40
N ALA A 121 -14.86 -8.55 -9.30
CA ALA A 121 -14.07 -8.04 -8.18
C ALA A 121 -12.65 -7.66 -8.61
N GLY A 122 -12.00 -8.51 -9.41
CA GLY A 122 -10.68 -8.24 -9.99
C GLY A 122 -10.68 -6.99 -10.88
N PHE A 123 -11.69 -6.81 -11.74
CA PHE A 123 -11.85 -5.63 -12.58
C PHE A 123 -12.01 -4.34 -11.75
N PHE A 124 -12.93 -4.34 -10.78
CA PHE A 124 -13.18 -3.16 -9.95
C PHE A 124 -11.98 -2.84 -9.06
N LEU A 125 -11.32 -3.85 -8.48
CA LEU A 125 -10.10 -3.65 -7.68
C LEU A 125 -8.97 -3.07 -8.52
N THR A 126 -8.73 -3.62 -9.72
CA THR A 126 -7.71 -3.13 -10.64
C THR A 126 -7.98 -1.68 -11.05
N THR A 127 -9.22 -1.36 -11.37
CA THR A 127 -9.65 0.01 -11.72
C THR A 127 -9.43 0.97 -10.55
N SER A 128 -9.78 0.55 -9.33
CA SER A 128 -9.56 1.31 -8.10
C SER A 128 -8.08 1.66 -7.92
N LEU A 129 -7.18 0.68 -8.08
CA LEU A 129 -5.73 0.86 -7.93
C LEU A 129 -5.15 1.80 -9.00
N ILE A 130 -5.55 1.65 -10.26
CA ILE A 130 -5.10 2.53 -11.35
C ILE A 130 -5.58 3.97 -11.11
N LEU A 131 -6.83 4.17 -10.70
CA LEU A 131 -7.35 5.49 -10.36
C LEU A 131 -6.62 6.11 -9.15
N TRP A 132 -6.25 5.29 -8.16
CA TRP A 132 -5.44 5.74 -7.02
C TRP A 132 -4.01 6.11 -7.42
N TRP A 133 -3.45 5.41 -8.40
CA TRP A 133 -2.16 5.76 -9.00
C TRP A 133 -2.25 7.11 -9.72
N VAL A 134 -3.26 7.31 -10.56
CA VAL A 134 -3.53 8.60 -11.24
C VAL A 134 -3.70 9.72 -10.21
N ARG A 135 -4.43 9.46 -9.11
CA ARG A 135 -4.56 10.39 -8.00
C ARG A 135 -3.20 10.77 -7.42
N THR A 136 -2.36 9.80 -7.08
CA THR A 136 -1.01 10.01 -6.53
C THR A 136 -0.15 10.87 -7.48
N TYR A 137 -0.16 10.55 -8.78
CA TYR A 137 0.54 11.34 -9.80
C TYR A 137 0.04 12.80 -9.85
N ASN A 138 -1.28 12.99 -9.93
CA ASN A 138 -1.89 14.31 -10.02
C ASN A 138 -1.68 15.17 -8.77
N ARG A 139 -1.58 14.56 -7.58
CA ARG A 139 -1.27 15.30 -6.34
C ARG A 139 0.16 15.83 -6.33
N ALA A 140 1.14 15.03 -6.75
CA ALA A 140 2.51 15.49 -6.88
C ALA A 140 2.61 16.64 -7.90
N LYS A 141 1.98 16.51 -9.07
CA LYS A 141 1.98 17.55 -10.11
C LYS A 141 1.32 18.86 -9.65
N ALA A 142 0.20 18.77 -8.93
CA ALA A 142 -0.49 19.96 -8.41
C ALA A 142 0.36 20.75 -7.40
N LEU A 143 1.30 20.09 -6.71
CA LEU A 143 2.23 20.71 -5.77
C LEU A 143 3.59 21.08 -6.41
N GLY A 144 3.76 20.87 -7.72
CA GLY A 144 5.03 21.12 -8.40
C GLY A 144 6.15 20.13 -8.03
N LEU A 145 5.81 18.98 -7.44
CA LEU A 145 6.78 17.96 -7.01
C LEU A 145 7.12 16.98 -8.13
N GLY A 146 8.25 16.28 -7.97
CA GLY A 146 8.57 15.10 -8.79
C GLY A 146 7.63 13.92 -8.51
N THR A 147 7.41 13.05 -9.50
CA THR A 147 6.40 11.97 -9.43
C THR A 147 6.96 10.62 -8.95
N HIS A 148 8.03 10.64 -8.14
CA HIS A 148 8.75 9.45 -7.68
C HIS A 148 7.83 8.43 -6.98
N VAL A 149 6.93 8.89 -6.10
CA VAL A 149 5.99 8.03 -5.37
C VAL A 149 5.03 7.31 -6.32
N ALA A 150 4.56 7.98 -7.39
CA ALA A 150 3.70 7.35 -8.37
C ALA A 150 4.44 6.22 -9.11
N TRP A 151 5.71 6.43 -9.47
CA TRP A 151 6.49 5.40 -10.15
C TRP A 151 6.84 4.21 -9.26
N ALA A 152 7.16 4.45 -7.98
CA ALA A 152 7.30 3.39 -6.99
C ALA A 152 5.98 2.59 -6.85
N PHE A 153 4.83 3.27 -6.79
CA PHE A 153 3.53 2.59 -6.72
C PHE A 153 3.20 1.79 -7.99
N ALA A 154 3.57 2.28 -9.18
CA ALA A 154 3.42 1.54 -10.43
C ALA A 154 4.17 0.20 -10.40
N SER A 155 5.35 0.14 -9.77
CA SER A 155 6.10 -1.12 -9.59
C SER A 155 5.36 -2.14 -8.71
N ALA A 156 4.57 -1.69 -7.72
CA ALA A 156 3.75 -2.59 -6.92
C ALA A 156 2.51 -3.06 -7.71
N ILE A 157 1.87 -2.16 -8.46
CA ILE A 157 0.76 -2.50 -9.36
C ILE A 157 1.20 -3.52 -10.42
N TRP A 158 2.44 -3.43 -10.91
CA TRP A 158 3.00 -4.42 -11.83
C TRP A 158 2.93 -5.85 -11.27
N LEU A 159 3.41 -6.10 -10.05
CA LEU A 159 3.35 -7.43 -9.45
C LEU A 159 1.89 -7.90 -9.28
N PHE A 160 1.01 -7.01 -8.81
CA PHE A 160 -0.42 -7.29 -8.67
C PHE A 160 -1.06 -7.73 -10.01
N LEU A 161 -0.78 -6.98 -11.10
CA LEU A 161 -1.27 -7.30 -12.43
C LEU A 161 -0.67 -8.61 -12.96
N VAL A 162 0.62 -8.88 -12.71
CA VAL A 162 1.25 -10.14 -13.10
C VAL A 162 0.52 -11.34 -12.47
N LEU A 163 0.25 -11.28 -11.17
CA LEU A 163 -0.38 -12.38 -10.43
C LEU A 163 -1.86 -12.59 -10.80
N GLY A 164 -2.62 -11.49 -10.92
CA GLY A 164 -4.07 -11.55 -11.08
C GLY A 164 -4.60 -11.43 -12.50
N PHE A 165 -3.80 -11.00 -13.47
CA PHE A 165 -4.27 -10.70 -14.83
C PHE A 165 -3.32 -11.17 -15.93
N ILE A 166 -2.08 -10.68 -15.97
CA ILE A 166 -1.16 -10.90 -17.10
C ILE A 166 -0.77 -12.38 -17.19
N ARG A 167 -0.31 -13.02 -16.11
CA ARG A 167 0.04 -14.44 -16.14
C ARG A 167 -1.20 -15.31 -16.43
N PRO A 168 -2.35 -15.15 -15.74
CA PRO A 168 -3.57 -15.88 -16.09
C PRO A 168 -3.96 -15.76 -17.57
N ALA A 169 -3.85 -14.55 -18.16
CA ALA A 169 -4.11 -14.32 -19.58
C ALA A 169 -3.15 -15.10 -20.48
N LEU A 170 -1.85 -15.07 -20.17
CA LEU A 170 -0.82 -15.80 -20.93
C LEU A 170 -0.95 -17.33 -20.79
N MET A 171 -1.43 -17.81 -19.65
CA MET A 171 -1.72 -19.22 -19.40
C MET A 171 -3.08 -19.66 -20.00
N GLY A 172 -3.89 -18.71 -20.47
CA GLY A 172 -5.19 -18.99 -21.09
C GLY A 172 -6.30 -19.40 -20.11
N SER A 173 -6.13 -19.18 -18.81
CA SER A 173 -7.12 -19.55 -17.79
C SER A 173 -7.13 -18.62 -16.58
N TRP A 174 -8.30 -18.20 -16.14
CA TRP A 174 -8.45 -17.49 -14.86
C TRP A 174 -8.17 -18.34 -13.63
N SER A 175 -8.26 -19.68 -13.75
CA SER A 175 -7.97 -20.60 -12.64
C SER A 175 -6.54 -20.49 -12.12
N GLU A 176 -5.65 -19.90 -12.92
CA GLU A 176 -4.25 -19.64 -12.59
C GLU A 176 -4.07 -18.40 -11.70
N ALA A 177 -5.10 -17.59 -11.51
CA ALA A 177 -5.06 -16.37 -10.71
C ALA A 177 -5.23 -16.65 -9.20
N VAL A 178 -4.93 -15.64 -8.38
CA VAL A 178 -5.01 -15.74 -6.92
C VAL A 178 -6.47 -15.63 -6.45
N PRO A 179 -6.96 -16.51 -5.54
CA PRO A 179 -8.27 -16.36 -4.93
C PRO A 179 -8.29 -15.19 -3.92
N PHE A 180 -9.46 -14.58 -3.72
CA PHE A 180 -9.64 -13.59 -2.65
C PHE A 180 -10.04 -14.29 -1.35
N GLY A 181 -9.08 -14.52 -0.44
CA GLY A 181 -9.32 -15.11 0.88
C GLY A 181 -8.05 -15.17 1.71
N ILE A 182 -8.16 -15.14 3.04
CA ILE A 182 -6.99 -15.00 3.94
C ILE A 182 -6.13 -16.26 3.90
N PHE A 183 -6.66 -17.45 4.15
CA PHE A 183 -5.85 -18.67 4.07
C PHE A 183 -5.73 -19.19 2.64
N THR A 184 -6.75 -19.02 1.79
CA THR A 184 -6.70 -19.54 0.42
C THR A 184 -5.67 -18.85 -0.47
N HIS A 185 -5.35 -17.56 -0.27
CA HIS A 185 -4.23 -16.95 -1.00
C HIS A 185 -2.85 -17.42 -0.51
N LEU A 186 -2.73 -17.83 0.77
CA LEU A 186 -1.52 -18.47 1.30
C LEU A 186 -1.35 -19.87 0.72
N ASP A 187 -2.43 -20.65 0.68
CA ASP A 187 -2.46 -21.97 0.06
C ASP A 187 -2.09 -21.87 -1.42
N TRP A 188 -2.64 -20.88 -2.15
CA TRP A 188 -2.25 -20.58 -3.53
C TRP A 188 -0.75 -20.29 -3.66
N THR A 189 -0.18 -19.49 -2.76
CA THR A 189 1.25 -19.15 -2.79
C THR A 189 2.12 -20.39 -2.57
N GLY A 190 1.75 -21.26 -1.62
CA GLY A 190 2.42 -22.53 -1.39
C GLY A 190 2.30 -23.47 -2.58
N ALA A 191 1.09 -23.64 -3.11
CA ALA A 191 0.81 -24.46 -4.28
C ALA A 191 1.57 -23.98 -5.52
N PHE A 192 1.65 -22.66 -5.75
CA PHE A 192 2.40 -22.08 -6.86
C PHE A 192 3.87 -22.51 -6.83
N SER A 193 4.51 -22.49 -5.66
CA SER A 193 5.90 -22.95 -5.51
C SER A 193 6.05 -24.44 -5.80
N ILE A 194 5.11 -25.27 -5.32
CA ILE A 194 5.13 -26.72 -5.54
C ILE A 194 4.96 -27.04 -7.03
N THR A 195 3.97 -26.44 -7.68
CA THR A 195 3.65 -26.66 -9.09
C THR A 195 4.82 -26.30 -10.01
N TYR A 196 5.57 -25.25 -9.69
CA TYR A 196 6.71 -24.79 -10.50
C TYR A 196 8.07 -25.30 -9.99
N GLY A 197 8.10 -26.37 -9.20
CA GLY A 197 9.35 -27.08 -8.87
C GLY A 197 10.26 -26.30 -7.92
N ASN A 198 9.67 -25.68 -6.89
CA ASN A 198 10.33 -24.92 -5.82
C ASN A 198 10.90 -23.55 -6.27
N LEU A 199 10.19 -22.48 -5.89
CA LEU A 199 10.57 -21.11 -6.19
C LEU A 199 11.91 -20.64 -5.60
N PHE A 200 12.53 -21.36 -4.67
CA PHE A 200 13.88 -21.03 -4.19
C PHE A 200 14.95 -21.10 -5.28
N TYR A 201 14.69 -21.82 -6.38
CA TYR A 201 15.62 -21.89 -7.52
C TYR A 201 15.31 -20.86 -8.61
N ASN A 202 14.26 -20.04 -8.47
CA ASN A 202 13.98 -18.96 -9.39
C ASN A 202 14.86 -17.74 -9.06
N PRO A 203 15.75 -17.30 -9.97
CA PRO A 203 16.69 -16.21 -9.68
C PRO A 203 16.01 -14.87 -9.40
N PHE A 204 14.86 -14.58 -10.03
CA PHE A 204 14.10 -13.35 -9.77
C PHE A 204 13.40 -13.38 -8.40
N HIS A 205 12.96 -14.55 -7.95
CA HIS A 205 12.44 -14.71 -6.59
C HIS A 205 13.55 -14.47 -5.55
N CYS A 206 14.75 -15.02 -5.78
CA CYS A 206 15.91 -14.74 -4.92
C CYS A 206 16.27 -13.25 -4.89
N LEU A 207 16.29 -12.56 -6.04
CA LEU A 207 16.52 -11.12 -6.10
C LEU A 207 15.43 -10.34 -5.34
N SER A 208 14.16 -10.75 -5.46
CA SER A 208 13.07 -10.13 -4.70
C SER A 208 13.27 -10.27 -3.19
N ILE A 209 13.76 -11.41 -2.70
CA ILE A 209 14.11 -11.62 -1.28
C ILE A 209 15.26 -10.70 -0.86
N VAL A 210 16.31 -10.58 -1.69
CA VAL A 210 17.42 -9.65 -1.43
C VAL A 210 16.92 -8.23 -1.27
N PHE A 211 16.02 -7.76 -2.13
CA PHE A 211 15.46 -6.40 -2.00
C PHE A 211 14.48 -6.25 -0.84
N LEU A 212 13.72 -7.29 -0.49
CA LEU A 212 12.85 -7.28 0.68
C LEU A 212 13.67 -7.15 1.97
N TYR A 213 14.70 -8.00 2.14
CA TYR A 213 15.61 -7.93 3.29
C TYR A 213 16.44 -6.65 3.27
N GLY A 214 16.93 -6.26 2.09
CA GLY A 214 17.65 -5.01 1.89
C GLY A 214 16.83 -3.78 2.26
N SER A 215 15.52 -3.78 2.02
CA SER A 215 14.63 -2.69 2.42
C SER A 215 14.53 -2.57 3.94
N ALA A 216 14.33 -3.69 4.65
CA ALA A 216 14.32 -3.69 6.11
C ALA A 216 15.68 -3.25 6.69
N LEU A 217 16.78 -3.75 6.13
CA LEU A 217 18.14 -3.38 6.51
C LEU A 217 18.39 -1.87 6.32
N LEU A 218 18.15 -1.34 5.11
CA LEU A 218 18.43 0.06 4.80
C LEU A 218 17.53 1.01 5.57
N PHE A 219 16.26 0.67 5.81
CA PHE A 219 15.38 1.52 6.62
C PHE A 219 15.80 1.48 8.10
N ALA A 220 16.19 0.31 8.64
CA ALA A 220 16.73 0.24 9.99
C ALA A 220 18.01 1.09 10.14
N MET A 221 18.95 0.97 9.19
CA MET A 221 20.17 1.77 9.15
C MET A 221 19.88 3.26 9.07
N HIS A 222 19.04 3.68 8.11
CA HIS A 222 18.72 5.08 7.87
C HIS A 222 17.93 5.67 9.06
N GLY A 223 16.85 5.02 9.49
CA GLY A 223 16.02 5.50 10.60
C GLY A 223 16.80 5.63 11.91
N ALA A 224 17.64 4.65 12.24
CA ALA A 224 18.53 4.74 13.41
C ALA A 224 19.58 5.86 13.27
N THR A 225 20.12 6.07 12.06
CA THR A 225 21.07 7.15 11.78
C THR A 225 20.42 8.51 12.00
N ILE A 226 19.25 8.75 11.40
CA ILE A 226 18.53 10.02 11.53
C ILE A 226 18.19 10.31 13.00
N LEU A 227 17.70 9.33 13.74
CA LEU A 227 17.45 9.50 15.18
C LEU A 227 18.74 9.79 15.97
N ALA A 228 19.85 9.14 15.66
CA ALA A 228 21.13 9.38 16.33
C ALA A 228 21.65 10.81 16.12
N VAL A 229 21.43 11.38 14.92
CA VAL A 229 21.80 12.76 14.58
C VAL A 229 20.66 13.78 14.75
N SER A 230 19.50 13.37 15.26
CA SER A 230 18.36 14.28 15.52
C SER A 230 18.69 15.38 16.55
N ARG A 231 19.66 15.12 17.44
CA ARG A 231 20.23 16.14 18.35
C ARG A 231 20.89 17.33 17.62
N TYR A 232 21.16 17.18 16.32
CA TYR A 232 21.69 18.20 15.42
C TYR A 232 20.66 18.62 14.35
N GLY A 233 19.39 18.21 14.48
CA GLY A 233 18.33 18.48 13.51
C GLY A 233 18.45 17.69 12.20
N GLY A 234 18.96 16.46 12.25
CA GLY A 234 19.19 15.64 11.06
C GLY A 234 17.93 15.19 10.30
N GLU A 235 16.76 15.19 10.96
CA GLU A 235 15.45 14.91 10.35
C GLU A 235 14.96 16.01 9.40
N ARG A 236 15.59 17.19 9.44
CA ARG A 236 15.32 18.31 8.53
C ARG A 236 16.10 18.15 7.23
N GLU A 237 15.81 17.05 6.53
CA GLU A 237 16.64 16.54 5.45
C GLU A 237 16.71 17.48 4.23
N ILE A 238 15.65 18.23 3.93
CA ILE A 238 15.63 19.18 2.81
C ILE A 238 16.67 20.29 3.02
N GLU A 239 16.70 20.86 4.22
CA GLU A 239 17.71 21.86 4.57
C GLU A 239 19.10 21.25 4.63
N GLN A 240 19.26 20.04 5.18
CA GLN A 240 20.56 19.36 5.21
C GLN A 240 21.11 19.01 3.82
N ILE A 241 20.24 18.78 2.83
CA ILE A 241 20.63 18.54 1.43
C ILE A 241 21.09 19.84 0.76
N THR A 242 20.39 20.94 1.01
CA THR A 242 20.65 22.24 0.37
C THR A 242 21.81 23.00 1.02
N ASP A 243 21.97 22.88 2.35
CA ASP A 243 23.06 23.44 3.14
C ASP A 243 23.56 22.40 4.15
N ARG A 244 24.69 21.77 3.84
CA ARG A 244 25.18 20.60 4.57
C ARG A 244 25.62 20.99 5.98
N GLY A 245 24.89 20.52 6.99
CA GLY A 245 25.24 20.69 8.40
C GLY A 245 26.03 19.52 9.00
N THR A 246 26.44 19.67 10.27
CA THR A 246 27.18 18.64 11.01
C THR A 246 26.37 17.35 11.22
N ALA A 247 25.04 17.39 11.13
CA ALA A 247 24.19 16.20 11.17
C ALA A 247 24.52 15.25 10.02
N SER A 248 24.48 15.76 8.78
CA SER A 248 24.83 14.99 7.58
C SER A 248 26.29 14.59 7.53
N GLU A 249 27.21 15.45 7.98
CA GLU A 249 28.64 15.12 8.03
C GLU A 249 28.91 13.93 8.97
N ARG A 250 28.32 13.94 10.18
CA ARG A 250 28.49 12.85 11.14
C ARG A 250 27.80 11.57 10.69
N ALA A 251 26.60 11.68 10.09
CA ALA A 251 25.90 10.55 9.50
C ALA A 251 26.76 9.87 8.41
N ALA A 252 27.34 10.66 7.50
CA ALA A 252 28.21 10.16 6.44
C ALA A 252 29.53 9.56 6.99
N LEU A 253 30.18 10.23 7.95
CA LEU A 253 31.42 9.75 8.56
C LEU A 253 31.21 8.45 9.35
N PHE A 254 30.09 8.32 10.06
CA PHE A 254 29.74 7.08 10.77
C PHE A 254 29.73 5.89 9.83
N TRP A 255 29.02 5.99 8.71
CA TRP A 255 28.97 4.92 7.73
C TRP A 255 30.32 4.72 7.04
N ARG A 256 31.00 5.78 6.58
CA ARG A 256 32.33 5.70 5.93
C ARG A 256 33.40 5.03 6.79
N TRP A 257 33.36 5.22 8.10
CA TRP A 257 34.32 4.59 9.01
C TRP A 257 33.93 3.17 9.39
N THR A 258 32.67 2.78 9.16
CA THR A 258 32.15 1.43 9.43
C THR A 258 32.30 0.52 8.21
N MET A 259 32.00 1.00 7.00
CA MET A 259 32.03 0.27 5.72
C MET A 259 32.27 1.22 4.54
#